data_AF-A0AAU9DNZ2-F1
#
_entry.id   AF-A0AAU9DNZ2-F1
#
_cell.length_a   1.000
_cell.length_b   1.000
_cell.length_c   1.000
_cell.angle_alpha   90.00
_cell.angle_beta   90.00
_cell.angle_gamma   90.00
#
_symmetry.space_group_name_H-M   'P 1'
#
loop_
_entity.id
_entity.type
_entity.pdbx_description
1 polymer ?
#
loop_
_entity_poly.entity_id
_entity_poly.type
_entity_poly.pdbx_seq_one_letter_code
_entity_poly.pdbx_strand_id
1 'polypeptide(L)'
;MTYKAVSTSGAVTTMVRNVTVLPKESTTDWTMNDMKAVGYINYTPGYGIMVYTAPATGAKGQRLAHGTSWKISQKAVNANGDTFYKVGTNQWINGKYVTFSPINTITPLKGEVKIVYKKGYGVNLWKSAGTTGGFYTGRKLKHGTSWKTSGKQNGFYKVGKDQWIQGDYASYKSY
;
A
#
# COMPACT_ATOMS: atom_id res chain seq x y z
N MET A 1 7.71 -7.91 -40.34
CA MET A 1 6.63 -7.61 -41.30
C MET A 1 7.27 -7.18 -42.60
N THR A 2 6.72 -7.61 -43.74
CA THR A 2 7.27 -7.31 -45.07
C THR A 2 6.36 -6.30 -45.74
N TYR A 3 6.91 -5.16 -46.15
CA TYR A 3 6.17 -4.14 -46.88
C TYR A 3 6.58 -4.19 -48.34
N LYS A 4 5.57 -4.28 -49.22
CA LYS A 4 5.76 -4.27 -50.66
C LYS A 4 5.26 -2.93 -51.17
N ALA A 5 6.16 -2.13 -51.73
CA ALA A 5 5.80 -0.88 -52.38
C ALA A 5 5.99 -1.04 -53.90
N VAL A 6 5.00 -0.60 -54.66
CA VAL A 6 5.04 -0.60 -56.13
C VAL A 6 5.02 0.85 -56.57
N SER A 7 6.03 1.25 -57.36
CA SER A 7 6.08 2.59 -57.95
C SER A 7 5.12 2.71 -59.14
N THR A 8 4.80 3.93 -59.55
CA THR A 8 3.90 4.19 -60.69
C THR A 8 4.46 3.73 -62.04
N SER A 9 5.75 3.42 -62.13
CA SER A 9 6.38 2.77 -63.30
C SER A 9 6.38 1.24 -63.24
N GLY A 10 5.74 0.65 -62.21
CA GLY A 10 5.63 -0.81 -62.04
C GLY A 10 6.83 -1.47 -61.36
N ALA A 11 7.89 -0.73 -61.03
CA ALA A 11 9.02 -1.28 -60.28
C ALA A 11 8.59 -1.56 -58.83
N VAL A 12 8.85 -2.78 -58.36
CA VAL A 12 8.50 -3.26 -57.03
C VAL A 12 9.75 -3.30 -56.15
N THR A 13 9.66 -2.72 -54.95
CA THR A 13 10.67 -2.89 -53.90
C THR A 13 10.04 -3.51 -52.67
N THR A 14 10.79 -4.41 -52.03
CA THR A 14 10.37 -5.08 -50.80
C THR A 14 11.26 -4.60 -49.67
N MET A 15 10.68 -3.96 -48.67
CA MET A 15 11.40 -3.58 -47.45
C MET A 15 11.08 -4.58 -46.34
N VAL A 16 12.12 -5.23 -45.85
CA VAL A 16 12.02 -6.14 -44.71
C VAL A 16 12.45 -5.39 -43.46
N ARG A 17 11.51 -5.14 -42.54
CA ARG A 17 11.83 -4.58 -41.22
C ARG A 17 12.13 -5.74 -40.26
N ASN A 18 13.41 -5.94 -39.97
CA ASN A 18 13.86 -6.83 -38.91
C ASN A 18 13.74 -6.09 -37.56
N VAL A 19 12.86 -6.56 -36.69
CA VAL A 19 12.74 -6.07 -35.31
C VAL A 19 13.40 -7.12 -34.42
N THR A 20 14.66 -6.88 -34.07
CA THR A 20 15.36 -7.70 -33.07
C THR A 20 14.93 -7.20 -31.69
N VAL A 21 14.13 -7.99 -30.98
CA VAL A 21 13.90 -7.75 -29.55
C VAL A 21 15.12 -8.31 -28.83
N LEU A 22 16.01 -7.41 -28.38
CA LEU A 22 17.06 -7.82 -27.45
C LEU A 22 16.37 -8.38 -26.20
N PRO A 23 16.86 -9.49 -25.61
CA PRO A 23 16.41 -9.91 -24.30
C PRO A 23 16.60 -8.74 -23.34
N LYS A 24 15.59 -8.49 -22.50
CA LYS A 24 15.65 -7.43 -21.50
C LYS A 24 16.69 -7.80 -20.45
N GLU A 25 17.89 -7.27 -20.60
CA GLU A 25 18.95 -7.32 -19.60
C GLU A 25 18.54 -6.43 -18.41
N SER A 26 17.90 -6.99 -17.37
CA SER A 26 17.96 -6.51 -15.97
C SER A 26 17.03 -7.30 -15.04
N THR A 27 17.57 -7.70 -13.89
CA THR A 27 16.90 -8.37 -12.76
C THR A 27 15.61 -7.67 -12.30
N THR A 28 14.55 -8.46 -12.04
CA THR A 28 13.16 -8.09 -11.65
C THR A 28 12.27 -7.51 -12.75
N ASP A 29 11.78 -8.39 -13.62
CA ASP A 29 10.68 -8.05 -14.52
C ASP A 29 9.40 -7.75 -13.74
N TRP A 30 8.82 -6.59 -14.03
CA TRP A 30 7.55 -6.14 -13.49
C TRP A 30 6.46 -6.32 -14.55
N THR A 31 5.44 -7.11 -14.24
CA THR A 31 4.21 -7.22 -15.02
C THR A 31 3.31 -6.03 -14.71
N MET A 32 3.00 -5.23 -15.74
CA MET A 32 2.18 -4.04 -15.63
C MET A 32 0.72 -4.36 -15.93
N ASN A 33 -0.18 -4.00 -15.02
CA ASN A 33 -1.62 -4.18 -15.14
C ASN A 33 -2.31 -2.84 -14.95
N ASP A 34 -3.15 -2.45 -15.91
CA ASP A 34 -3.96 -1.25 -15.77
C ASP A 34 -5.06 -1.44 -14.73
N MET A 35 -5.35 -0.37 -13.98
CA MET A 35 -6.41 -0.38 -12.98
C MET A 35 -6.95 1.02 -12.73
N LYS A 36 -8.14 1.11 -12.13
CA LYS A 36 -8.70 2.38 -11.65
C LYS A 36 -9.13 2.18 -10.20
N ALA A 37 -8.40 2.80 -9.27
CA ALA A 37 -8.75 2.75 -7.86
C ALA A 37 -8.29 4.01 -7.13
N VAL A 38 -8.70 4.14 -5.86
CA VAL A 38 -8.13 5.09 -4.91
C VAL A 38 -7.43 4.28 -3.83
N GLY A 39 -6.13 4.50 -3.67
CA GLY A 39 -5.32 3.90 -2.60
C GLY A 39 -5.04 4.92 -1.49
N TYR A 40 -4.96 4.44 -0.25
CA TYR A 40 -4.65 5.20 0.94
C TYR A 40 -3.27 4.81 1.46
N ILE A 41 -2.45 5.81 1.82
CA ILE A 41 -1.09 5.57 2.32
C ILE A 41 -1.12 5.13 3.78
N ASN A 42 -1.08 3.83 4.01
CA ASN A 42 -0.96 3.22 5.34
C ASN A 42 0.52 3.08 5.72
N TYR A 43 1.10 4.18 6.19
CA TYR A 43 2.45 4.25 6.73
C TYR A 43 2.48 4.73 8.20
N THR A 44 3.57 5.33 8.65
CA THR A 44 3.68 5.95 9.97
C THR A 44 3.15 7.40 9.96
N PRO A 45 2.22 7.79 10.86
CA PRO A 45 1.77 9.18 10.96
C PRO A 45 2.91 10.18 11.15
N GLY A 46 2.81 11.36 10.54
CA GLY A 46 3.89 12.35 10.53
C GLY A 46 5.01 12.05 9.52
N TYR A 47 5.00 10.86 8.91
CA TYR A 47 5.91 10.48 7.83
C TYR A 47 5.16 10.25 6.52
N GLY A 48 5.92 9.94 5.47
CA GLY A 48 5.39 9.58 4.16
C GLY A 48 6.27 8.56 3.45
N ILE A 49 5.70 7.90 2.45
CA ILE A 49 6.38 6.90 1.64
C ILE A 49 7.05 7.54 0.43
N MET A 50 8.18 6.98 0.00
CA MET A 50 8.95 7.51 -1.12
C MET A 50 8.23 7.26 -2.46
N VAL A 51 8.32 8.25 -3.35
CA VAL A 51 7.88 8.15 -4.74
C VAL A 51 9.06 7.81 -5.64
N TYR A 52 8.85 6.89 -6.57
CA TYR A 52 9.85 6.40 -7.52
C TYR A 52 9.46 6.79 -8.95
N THR A 53 10.44 6.93 -9.85
CA THR A 53 10.22 7.19 -11.29
C THR A 53 9.71 5.95 -12.02
N ALA A 54 10.10 4.76 -11.54
CA ALA A 54 9.67 3.44 -12.02
C ALA A 54 9.51 2.48 -10.82
N PRO A 55 8.89 1.30 -10.97
CA PRO A 55 8.82 0.32 -9.90
C PRO A 55 10.20 0.02 -9.29
N ALA A 56 10.30 0.19 -7.98
CA ALA A 56 11.53 0.02 -7.17
C ALA A 56 12.78 0.82 -7.60
N THR A 57 12.70 1.74 -8.59
CA THR A 57 13.87 2.40 -9.20
C THR A 57 13.69 3.91 -9.31
N GLY A 58 14.78 4.66 -9.12
CA GLY A 58 14.81 6.11 -9.33
C GLY A 58 13.96 6.90 -8.34
N ALA A 59 14.36 6.90 -7.07
CA ALA A 59 13.71 7.71 -6.04
C ALA A 59 13.66 9.19 -6.43
N LYS A 60 12.46 9.82 -6.40
CA LYS A 60 12.26 11.24 -6.74
C LYS A 60 12.56 12.22 -5.61
N GLY A 61 12.89 11.74 -4.40
CA GLY A 61 12.97 12.57 -3.18
C GLY A 61 11.61 13.08 -2.67
N GLN A 62 10.55 12.99 -3.47
CA GLN A 62 9.17 13.27 -3.07
C GLN A 62 8.63 12.16 -2.16
N ARG A 63 7.80 12.54 -1.17
CA ARG A 63 7.08 11.62 -0.30
C ARG A 63 5.59 11.89 -0.28
N LEU A 64 4.79 10.83 -0.16
CA LEU A 64 3.34 10.92 0.05
C LEU A 64 3.03 10.63 1.50
N ALA A 65 2.42 11.58 2.20
CA ALA A 65 2.17 11.49 3.63
C ALA A 65 1.21 10.36 4.00
N HIS A 66 1.40 9.76 5.18
CA HIS A 66 0.42 8.84 5.78
C HIS A 66 -0.98 9.46 5.79
N GLY A 67 -2.00 8.63 5.54
CA GLY A 67 -3.39 9.07 5.55
C GLY A 67 -3.83 9.78 4.27
N THR A 68 -2.93 10.18 3.39
CA THR A 68 -3.32 10.74 2.08
C THR A 68 -3.87 9.67 1.16
N SER A 69 -4.76 10.06 0.27
CA SER A 69 -5.33 9.17 -0.76
C SER A 69 -4.92 9.63 -2.14
N TRP A 70 -4.71 8.66 -3.04
CA TRP A 70 -4.20 8.90 -4.38
C TRP A 70 -4.94 8.03 -5.38
N LYS A 71 -5.26 8.61 -6.54
CA LYS A 71 -5.76 7.85 -7.68
C LYS A 71 -4.65 6.94 -8.19
N ILE A 72 -4.99 5.69 -8.45
CA ILE A 72 -4.07 4.68 -8.99
C ILE A 72 -4.55 4.31 -10.39
N SER A 73 -3.63 4.36 -11.35
CA SER A 73 -3.89 4.02 -12.76
C SER A 73 -3.29 2.68 -13.19
N GLN A 74 -2.31 2.16 -12.46
CA GLN A 74 -1.59 0.93 -12.82
C GLN A 74 -1.01 0.23 -11.58
N LYS A 75 -0.90 -1.09 -11.67
CA LYS A 75 -0.20 -1.98 -10.72
C LYS A 75 0.95 -2.67 -11.44
N ALA A 76 2.15 -2.59 -10.87
CA ALA A 76 3.30 -3.39 -11.25
C ALA A 76 3.45 -4.55 -10.26
N VAL A 77 3.70 -5.77 -10.74
CA VAL A 77 3.98 -6.94 -9.89
C VAL A 77 5.21 -7.68 -10.39
N ASN A 78 6.16 -8.00 -9.52
CA ASN A 78 7.33 -8.82 -9.89
C ASN A 78 7.07 -10.32 -9.61
N ALA A 79 8.00 -11.18 -10.03
CA ALA A 79 7.90 -12.63 -9.81
C ALA A 79 7.82 -13.04 -8.32
N ASN A 80 8.32 -12.19 -7.42
CA ASN A 80 8.28 -12.42 -5.97
C ASN A 80 6.95 -11.99 -5.33
N GLY A 81 6.05 -11.37 -6.10
CA GLY A 81 4.78 -10.83 -5.62
C GLY A 81 4.90 -9.45 -4.99
N ASP A 82 6.06 -8.79 -5.02
CA ASP A 82 6.15 -7.38 -4.65
C ASP A 82 5.30 -6.55 -5.59
N THR A 83 4.75 -5.45 -5.08
CA THR A 83 3.83 -4.61 -5.84
C THR A 83 4.22 -3.14 -5.77
N PHE A 84 4.03 -2.42 -6.87
CA PHE A 84 4.07 -0.96 -6.92
C PHE A 84 2.81 -0.43 -7.62
N TYR A 85 2.36 0.74 -7.21
CA TYR A 85 1.20 1.41 -7.80
C TYR A 85 1.58 2.74 -8.43
N LYS A 86 1.07 3.00 -9.64
CA LYS A 86 1.27 4.25 -10.35
C LYS A 86 0.22 5.27 -9.93
N VAL A 87 0.66 6.39 -9.39
CA VAL A 87 -0.19 7.47 -8.85
C VAL A 87 -0.13 8.77 -9.65
N GLY A 88 0.72 8.81 -10.67
CA GLY A 88 0.91 9.95 -11.56
C GLY A 88 1.92 9.64 -12.67
N THR A 89 2.26 10.66 -13.46
CA THR A 89 3.26 10.53 -14.53
C THR A 89 4.64 10.23 -13.95
N ASN A 90 5.16 9.04 -14.23
CA ASN A 90 6.44 8.54 -13.69
C ASN A 90 6.49 8.68 -12.15
N GLN A 91 5.41 8.28 -11.48
CA GLN A 91 5.29 8.28 -10.03
C GLN A 91 4.73 6.94 -9.57
N TRP A 92 5.58 6.16 -8.92
CA TRP A 92 5.28 4.84 -8.40
C TRP A 92 5.51 4.80 -6.88
N ILE A 93 4.63 4.10 -6.17
CA ILE A 93 4.73 3.91 -4.72
C ILE A 93 4.69 2.42 -4.38
N ASN A 94 5.39 2.03 -3.32
CA ASN A 94 5.44 0.64 -2.88
C ASN A 94 4.07 0.21 -2.34
N GLY A 95 3.51 -0.85 -2.93
CA GLY A 95 2.18 -1.37 -2.63
C GLY A 95 2.03 -1.96 -1.23
N LYS A 96 3.13 -2.31 -0.55
CA LYS A 96 3.12 -2.74 0.86
C LYS A 96 2.49 -1.69 1.79
N TYR A 97 2.55 -0.41 1.42
CA TYR A 97 2.02 0.70 2.23
C TYR A 97 0.71 1.26 1.68
N VAL A 98 0.07 0.56 0.74
CA VAL A 98 -1.20 0.99 0.14
C VAL A 98 -2.31 0.06 0.62
N THR A 99 -3.42 0.64 1.06
CA THR A 99 -4.68 -0.07 1.28
C THR A 99 -5.78 0.58 0.46
N PHE A 100 -6.80 -0.19 0.09
CA PHE A 100 -7.95 0.28 -0.69
C PHE A 100 -9.16 0.61 0.19
N SER A 101 -9.00 0.53 1.51
CA SER A 101 -9.99 1.00 2.47
C SER A 101 -9.51 2.31 3.12
N PRO A 102 -10.39 3.29 3.35
CA PRO A 102 -10.03 4.52 4.04
C PRO A 102 -9.41 4.23 5.40
N ILE A 103 -8.27 4.86 5.69
CA ILE A 103 -7.57 4.68 6.98
C ILE A 103 -7.74 5.85 7.94
N ASN A 104 -8.26 7.00 7.52
CA ASN A 104 -8.50 8.16 8.41
C ASN A 104 -9.90 8.19 9.01
N THR A 105 -10.77 7.28 8.58
CA THR A 105 -12.14 7.24 9.06
C THR A 105 -12.20 6.43 10.34
N ILE A 106 -12.49 7.10 11.45
CA ILE A 106 -12.86 6.42 12.68
C ILE A 106 -14.33 6.02 12.54
N THR A 107 -14.59 4.72 12.47
CA THR A 107 -15.95 4.20 12.69
C THR A 107 -16.27 4.36 14.16
N PRO A 108 -17.23 5.20 14.56
CA PRO A 108 -17.59 5.37 15.96
C PRO A 108 -18.09 4.04 16.53
N LEU A 109 -17.61 3.66 17.71
CA LEU A 109 -18.03 2.49 18.45
C LEU A 109 -18.09 2.85 19.92
N LYS A 110 -19.13 2.39 20.62
CA LYS A 110 -19.23 2.47 22.07
C LYS A 110 -19.37 1.06 22.60
N GLY A 111 -18.42 0.68 23.44
CA GLY A 111 -18.31 -0.68 23.93
C GLY A 111 -17.05 -0.87 24.74
N GLU A 112 -16.77 -2.12 25.07
CA GLU A 112 -15.55 -2.55 25.71
C GLU A 112 -14.76 -3.49 24.80
N VAL A 113 -13.45 -3.36 24.83
CA VAL A 113 -12.51 -4.29 24.19
C VAL A 113 -11.72 -5.02 25.27
N LYS A 114 -11.81 -6.35 25.28
CA LYS A 114 -11.05 -7.22 26.16
C LYS A 114 -9.83 -7.77 25.43
N ILE A 115 -8.66 -7.70 26.05
CA ILE A 115 -7.41 -8.16 25.46
C ILE A 115 -7.32 -9.69 25.52
N VAL A 116 -7.33 -10.33 24.35
CA VAL A 116 -7.24 -11.78 24.17
C VAL A 116 -5.90 -12.08 23.50
N TYR A 117 -4.93 -12.55 24.30
CA TYR A 117 -3.57 -12.86 23.85
C TYR A 117 -3.07 -14.10 24.61
N LYS A 118 -1.88 -14.06 25.21
CA LYS A 118 -1.36 -15.13 26.09
C LYS A 118 -1.35 -14.69 27.55
N LYS A 119 -1.70 -15.59 28.47
CA LYS A 119 -1.62 -15.33 29.92
C LYS A 119 -0.19 -14.94 30.31
N GLY A 120 -0.04 -13.88 31.10
CA GLY A 120 1.27 -13.32 31.48
C GLY A 120 1.85 -12.31 30.47
N TYR A 121 1.28 -12.20 29.26
CA TYR A 121 1.72 -11.26 28.23
C TYR A 121 0.74 -10.10 28.07
N GLY A 122 1.13 -9.12 27.25
CA GLY A 122 0.29 -8.00 26.86
C GLY A 122 0.53 -7.57 25.42
N VAL A 123 -0.43 -6.85 24.89
CA VAL A 123 -0.43 -6.35 23.50
C VAL A 123 0.04 -4.89 23.51
N ASN A 124 0.89 -4.54 22.56
CA ASN A 124 1.41 -3.18 22.43
C ASN A 124 0.29 -2.16 22.25
N LEU A 125 0.35 -1.07 23.02
CA LEU A 125 -0.51 0.09 22.86
C LEU A 125 0.18 1.07 21.91
N TRP A 126 -0.50 1.45 20.83
CA TRP A 126 0.06 2.24 19.73
C TRP A 126 -0.47 3.67 19.74
N LYS A 127 0.33 4.64 19.27
CA LYS A 127 -0.14 6.04 19.15
C LYS A 127 -1.14 6.27 18.02
N SER A 128 -1.27 5.33 17.07
CA SER A 128 -2.11 5.47 15.88
C SER A 128 -2.59 4.13 15.35
N ALA A 129 -3.68 4.15 14.58
CA ALA A 129 -4.20 3.00 13.84
C ALA A 129 -3.46 2.78 12.50
N GLY A 130 -2.25 2.22 12.54
CA GLY A 130 -1.43 1.95 11.35
C GLY A 130 -0.49 0.75 11.54
N THR A 131 -0.34 -0.08 10.51
CA THR A 131 0.30 -1.41 10.61
C THR A 131 1.79 -1.46 10.26
N THR A 132 2.44 -0.36 9.92
CA THR A 132 3.89 -0.37 9.66
C THR A 132 4.65 0.49 10.66
N GLY A 133 5.16 -0.20 11.69
CA GLY A 133 6.08 0.38 12.68
C GLY A 133 5.43 1.42 13.59
N GLY A 134 4.21 1.16 14.06
CA GLY A 134 3.47 2.08 14.92
C GLY A 134 4.33 2.65 16.05
N PHE A 135 4.10 3.89 16.44
CA PHE A 135 4.78 4.46 17.60
C PHE A 135 4.30 3.71 18.84
N TYR A 136 5.06 2.70 19.26
CA TYR A 136 4.86 2.03 20.52
C TYR A 136 4.83 3.09 21.63
N THR A 137 3.78 3.10 22.43
CA THR A 137 3.63 4.09 23.50
C THR A 137 4.59 3.85 24.68
N GLY A 138 5.40 2.79 24.64
CA GLY A 138 6.11 2.28 25.82
C GLY A 138 5.24 1.37 26.69
N ARG A 139 3.95 1.24 26.40
CA ARG A 139 2.97 0.53 27.24
C ARG A 139 2.36 -0.68 26.53
N LYS A 140 2.06 -1.70 27.32
CA LYS A 140 1.29 -2.87 26.89
C LYS A 140 0.03 -3.00 27.73
N LEU A 141 -1.05 -3.44 27.10
CA LEU A 141 -2.28 -3.83 27.79
C LEU A 141 -2.22 -5.33 28.08
N LYS A 142 -2.29 -5.71 29.35
CA LYS A 142 -2.16 -7.11 29.78
C LYS A 142 -3.36 -7.94 29.29
N HIS A 143 -3.12 -9.20 28.98
CA HIS A 143 -4.19 -10.16 28.71
C HIS A 143 -5.25 -10.16 29.82
N GLY A 144 -6.52 -10.25 29.41
CA GLY A 144 -7.66 -10.28 30.32
C GLY A 144 -8.18 -8.92 30.76
N THR A 145 -7.44 -7.83 30.51
CA THR A 145 -7.91 -6.47 30.80
C THR A 145 -8.95 -6.01 29.79
N SER A 146 -9.91 -5.19 30.24
CA SER A 146 -10.97 -4.60 29.41
C SER A 146 -10.85 -3.08 29.40
N TRP A 147 -11.10 -2.47 28.25
CA TRP A 147 -10.97 -1.03 28.03
C TRP A 147 -12.16 -0.50 27.26
N LYS A 148 -12.67 0.67 27.65
CA LYS A 148 -13.69 1.36 26.85
C LYS A 148 -13.09 1.73 25.49
N THR A 149 -13.87 1.53 24.44
CA THR A 149 -13.51 1.98 23.09
C THR A 149 -14.46 3.08 22.63
N SER A 150 -13.92 3.99 21.83
CA SER A 150 -14.65 5.10 21.20
C SER A 150 -14.76 4.97 19.69
N GLY A 151 -14.10 3.96 19.10
CA GLY A 151 -14.12 3.75 17.67
C GLY A 151 -13.16 2.67 17.19
N LYS A 152 -13.27 2.34 15.90
CA LYS A 152 -12.36 1.44 15.20
C LYS A 152 -11.85 2.13 13.93
N GLN A 153 -10.58 1.96 13.64
CA GLN A 153 -9.91 2.51 12.45
C GLN A 153 -8.85 1.50 12.02
N ASN A 154 -8.81 1.15 10.72
CA ASN A 154 -7.76 0.30 10.15
C ASN A 154 -7.46 -1.01 10.94
N GLY A 155 -8.51 -1.66 11.47
CA GLY A 155 -8.36 -2.86 12.30
C GLY A 155 -7.96 -2.64 13.77
N PHE A 156 -7.74 -1.39 14.21
CA PHE A 156 -7.44 -1.03 15.59
C PHE A 156 -8.64 -0.43 16.32
N TYR A 157 -8.76 -0.70 17.61
CA TYR A 157 -9.74 -0.04 18.48
C TYR A 157 -9.12 1.15 19.22
N LYS A 158 -9.84 2.27 19.29
CA LYS A 158 -9.43 3.49 19.99
C LYS A 158 -9.82 3.44 21.46
N VAL A 159 -8.85 3.19 22.32
CA VAL A 159 -9.04 3.02 23.78
C VAL A 159 -8.67 4.27 24.59
N GLY A 160 -8.22 5.33 23.92
CA GLY A 160 -7.90 6.61 24.54
C GLY A 160 -7.42 7.66 23.52
N LYS A 161 -6.96 8.81 24.02
CA LYS A 161 -6.26 9.80 23.19
C LYS A 161 -4.94 9.20 22.72
N ASP A 162 -4.74 9.11 21.40
CA ASP A 162 -3.54 8.54 20.77
C ASP A 162 -3.20 7.16 21.34
N GLN A 163 -4.23 6.32 21.53
CA GLN A 163 -4.09 4.99 22.12
C GLN A 163 -4.96 3.99 21.36
N TRP A 164 -4.27 3.08 20.69
CA TRP A 164 -4.85 2.14 19.74
C TRP A 164 -4.36 0.73 20.03
N ILE A 165 -5.27 -0.24 19.95
CA ILE A 165 -4.98 -1.65 20.16
C ILE A 165 -5.38 -2.47 18.94
N GLN A 166 -4.53 -3.41 18.53
CA GLN A 166 -4.78 -4.23 17.34
C GLN A 166 -5.95 -5.18 17.59
N GLY A 167 -6.94 -5.16 16.69
CA GLY A 167 -8.18 -5.91 16.82
C GLY A 167 -8.00 -7.43 16.83
N ASP A 168 -6.94 -7.95 16.20
CA ASP A 168 -6.65 -9.39 16.17
C ASP A 168 -6.39 -9.98 17.58
N TYR A 169 -6.04 -9.12 18.54
CA TYR A 169 -5.79 -9.50 19.93
C TYR A 169 -6.86 -8.96 20.89
N ALA A 170 -8.03 -8.59 20.38
CA ALA A 170 -9.10 -8.01 21.19
C ALA A 170 -10.48 -8.57 20.82
N SER A 171 -11.28 -8.90 21.83
CA SER A 171 -12.70 -9.19 21.66
C SER A 171 -13.55 -7.97 22.03
N TYR A 172 -14.47 -7.57 21.17
CA TYR A 172 -15.34 -6.41 21.37
C TYR A 172 -16.74 -6.80 21.88
N LYS A 173 -17.30 -6.00 22.80
CA LYS A 173 -18.68 -6.09 23.28
C LYS A 173 -19.29 -4.69 23.30
N SER A 174 -20.44 -4.50 22.66
CA SER A 174 -21.21 -3.23 22.73
C SER A 174 -21.94 -3.08 24.06
N TYR A 175 -22.23 -1.83 24.44
CA TYR A 175 -23.20 -1.49 25.48
C TYR A 175 -24.14 -0.41 24.95
#